data_AF-A0A7J5AMU1-F1
#
_entry.id   AF-A0A7J5AMU1-F1
#
_cell.length_a   1.000
_cell.length_b   1.000
_cell.length_c   1.000
_cell.angle_alpha   90.00
_cell.angle_beta   90.00
_cell.angle_gamma   90.00
#
_symmetry.space_group_name_H-M   'P 1'
#
loop_
_entity.id
_entity.type
_entity.pdbx_description
1 polymer ?
#
loop_
_entity_poly.entity_id
_entity_poly.type
_entity_poly.pdbx_seq_one_letter_code
_entity_poly.pdbx_strand_id
1 'polypeptide(L)' 'MRRRGRRPGGPAVRPLNGVVAVPDSKDPAGPALAFTPAAWRAFVAELAERA' A
#
# COMPACT_ATOMS: atom_id res chain seq x y z
N MET A 1 30.59 3.56 -21.74
CA MET A 1 29.69 2.56 -22.40
C MET A 1 30.04 1.16 -21.91
N ARG A 2 29.14 0.47 -21.21
CA ARG A 2 28.69 -0.95 -21.38
C ARG A 2 27.81 -1.34 -20.17
N ARG A 3 26.76 -2.09 -20.49
CA ARG A 3 25.42 -2.10 -19.86
C ARG A 3 25.41 -2.80 -18.49
N ARG A 4 24.88 -2.12 -17.45
CA ARG A 4 24.40 -2.79 -16.23
C ARG A 4 23.23 -3.70 -16.61
N GLY A 5 23.34 -4.98 -16.28
CA GLY A 5 22.30 -5.97 -16.53
C GLY A 5 20.96 -5.56 -15.93
N ARG A 6 19.92 -5.59 -16.76
CA ARG A 6 18.51 -5.42 -16.37
C ARG A 6 18.16 -6.57 -15.40
N ARG A 7 17.95 -6.26 -14.12
CA ARG A 7 17.31 -7.22 -13.19
C ARG A 7 15.85 -7.39 -13.63
N PRO A 8 15.36 -8.62 -13.91
CA PRO A 8 13.94 -8.86 -14.06
C PRO A 8 13.33 -9.17 -12.68
N GLY A 9 12.27 -8.46 -12.31
CA GLY A 9 11.51 -8.65 -11.07
C GLY A 9 11.08 -7.33 -10.45
N GLY A 10 10.29 -6.53 -11.18
CA GLY A 10 9.60 -5.38 -10.60
C GLY A 10 8.53 -5.87 -9.60
N PRO A 11 8.13 -5.05 -8.61
CA PRO A 11 7.15 -5.47 -7.62
C PRO A 11 5.86 -5.90 -8.32
N ALA A 12 5.41 -7.12 -8.04
CA ALA A 12 4.09 -7.59 -8.47
C ALA A 12 3.05 -6.75 -7.71
N VAL A 13 2.56 -5.70 -8.34
CA VAL A 13 1.43 -4.91 -7.83
C VAL A 13 0.20 -5.79 -7.89
N ARG A 14 -0.29 -6.24 -6.72
CA ARG A 14 -1.48 -7.09 -6.63
C ARG A 14 -2.72 -6.20 -6.50
N PRO A 15 -3.69 -6.26 -7.43
CA PRO A 15 -4.93 -5.53 -7.28
C PRO A 15 -5.67 -6.07 -6.06
N LEU A 16 -5.88 -5.20 -5.07
CA LEU A 16 -6.61 -5.49 -3.86
C LEU A 16 -8.08 -5.13 -4.11
N ASN A 17 -8.76 -6.03 -4.79
CA ASN A 17 -10.18 -5.98 -5.11
C ASN A 17 -11.02 -5.93 -3.83
N GLY A 18 -11.47 -4.72 -3.47
CA GLY A 18 -12.44 -4.48 -2.39
C GLY A 18 -11.85 -4.10 -1.03
N VAL A 19 -10.55 -3.78 -0.94
CA VAL A 19 -9.91 -3.35 0.32
C VAL A 19 -9.04 -2.11 0.10
N VAL A 20 -8.91 -1.30 1.14
CA VAL A 20 -8.01 -0.14 1.20
C VAL A 20 -6.66 -0.63 1.72
N ALA A 21 -5.63 -0.57 0.88
CA ALA A 21 -4.28 -0.95 1.23
C ALA A 21 -3.48 0.26 1.71
N VAL A 22 -2.85 0.15 2.87
CA VAL A 22 -1.94 1.16 3.43
C VAL A 22 -0.54 0.55 3.42
N PRO A 23 0.26 0.79 2.37
CA PRO A 23 1.63 0.32 2.29
C PRO A 23 2.52 1.08 3.27
N ASP A 24 3.57 0.41 3.74
CA ASP A 24 4.63 1.08 4.49
C ASP A 24 5.38 2.05 3.59
N SER A 25 5.56 3.30 4.04
CA SER A 25 6.22 4.35 3.24
C SER A 25 7.71 4.06 2.99
N LYS A 26 8.37 3.30 3.89
CA LYS A 26 9.79 2.96 3.77
C LYS A 26 10.02 1.69 2.94
N ASP A 27 9.03 0.81 2.85
CA ASP A 27 9.02 -0.33 1.93
C ASP A 27 7.70 -0.45 1.15
N PRO A 28 7.50 0.34 0.09
CA PRO A 28 6.27 0.32 -0.72
C PRO A 28 6.02 -0.99 -1.47
N ALA A 29 7.05 -1.83 -1.61
CA ALA A 29 6.95 -3.15 -2.23
C ALA A 29 6.68 -4.27 -1.22
N GLY A 30 6.77 -3.96 0.09
CA GLY A 30 6.52 -4.87 1.18
C GLY A 30 5.02 -5.12 1.46
N PRO A 31 4.71 -5.90 2.51
CA PRO A 31 3.33 -6.15 2.92
C PRO A 31 2.60 -4.85 3.30
N ALA A 32 1.36 -4.69 2.83
CA ALA A 32 0.49 -3.57 3.18
C ALA A 32 -0.53 -3.97 4.25
N LEU A 33 -0.90 -3.02 5.11
CA LEU A 33 -2.09 -3.16 5.96
C LEU A 33 -3.33 -3.08 5.07
N ALA A 34 -4.30 -3.97 5.26
CA ALA A 34 -5.52 -4.01 4.45
C ALA A 34 -6.77 -3.78 5.31
N PHE A 35 -7.60 -2.81 4.91
CA PHE A 35 -8.85 -2.47 5.57
C PHE A 35 -10.03 -2.71 4.64
N THR A 36 -11.19 -3.06 5.18
CA THR A 36 -12.43 -2.87 4.42
C THR A 36 -12.67 -1.37 4.22
N PRO A 37 -13.36 -0.95 3.14
CA PRO A 37 -13.70 0.46 2.95
C PRO A 37 -14.48 1.07 4.12
N ALA A 38 -15.33 0.27 4.78
CA ALA A 38 -16.08 0.70 5.95
C ALA A 38 -15.16 0.94 7.17
N ALA A 39 -14.22 0.03 7.44
CA ALA A 39 -13.27 0.17 8.54
C ALA A 39 -12.35 1.40 8.35
N TRP A 40 -11.88 1.64 7.12
CA TRP A 40 -11.05 2.82 6.82
C TRP A 40 -11.79 4.14 7.07
N ARG A 41 -13.06 4.23 6.64
CA ARG A 41 -13.90 5.42 6.88
C ARG A 41 -14.10 5.68 8.36
N ALA A 42 -14.39 4.64 9.15
CA ALA A 42 -14.54 4.78 10.60
C ALA A 42 -13.23 5.25 11.26
N PHE A 43 -12.09 4.69 10.87
CA PHE A 43 -10.78 5.09 11.39
C PHE A 43 -10.48 6.58 11.14
N VAL A 44 -10.67 7.05 9.90
CA VAL A 44 -10.40 8.46 9.55
C VAL A 44 -11.39 9.41 10.24
N ALA A 45 -12.66 9.02 10.35
CA ALA A 45 -13.66 9.81 11.08
C ALA A 45 -13.27 9.97 12.56
N GLU A 46 -12.88 8.88 13.24
CA GLU A 46 -12.39 8.93 14.62
C GLU A 46 -11.15 9.82 14.79
N LEU A 47 -10.24 9.85 13.81
CA LEU A 47 -9.09 10.74 13.86
C LEU A 47 -9.47 12.21 13.66
N ALA A 48 -10.43 12.50 12.79
CA ALA A 48 -10.88 13.85 12.52
C ALA A 48 -11.56 14.48 13.74
N GLU A 49 -12.33 13.71 14.51
CA GLU A 49 -12.97 14.17 15.76
C GLU A 49 -11.99 14.39 16.91
N ARG A 50 -10.75 13.88 16.80
CA ARG A 50 -9.69 14.01 17.82
C ARG A 50 -8.68 15.11 17.52
N ALA A 51 -8.74 15.69 16.33
CA ALA A 51 -7.83 16.73 15.87
C ALA A 51 -8.33 18.12 16.27
#